data_AF-A0AAE3C3D5-F1
#
_entry.id   AF-A0AAE3C3D5-F1
#
_cell.length_a   1.000
_cell.length_b   1.000
_cell.length_c   1.000
_cell.angle_alpha   90.00
_cell.angle_beta   90.00
_cell.angle_gamma   90.00
#
_symmetry.space_group_name_H-M   'P 1'
#
loop_
_entity.id
_entity.type
_entity.pdbx_description
1 polymer ?
#
loop_
_entity_poly.entity_id
_entity_poly.type
_entity_poly.pdbx_seq_one_letter_code
_entity_poly.pdbx_strand_id
1 'polypeptide(L)'
;MAGFLAVLGVPTDMPLEIAVEILRGIRDYLEEVGGSFVGGHTIFNPWPLSGGEVTAVAHPDQIVYQRGAKVGDVFVLTKPLGTQPAMAVYRTIKDPDTCEMVLSVLSRREAEELVEKAIKFMTTSNKPVAEAMLEVKPNAATDVTGFGLVGHAENIARESGVDVEIQAIPVMKNAVQVSELFSYGLERGEAAETSGGILVALPRKRVDEFMDALRSRGVTAYIIGEAKQGNGKVTVKPDVELIEV
;
A
#
# COMPACT_ATOMS: atom_id res chain seq x y z
N MET A 1 6.14 4.14 -22.00
CA MET A 1 7.41 4.48 -21.34
C MET A 1 7.10 5.55 -20.31
N ALA A 2 7.53 5.37 -19.05
CA ALA A 2 7.32 6.33 -17.97
C ALA A 2 8.66 6.98 -17.59
N GLY A 3 8.67 8.30 -17.48
CA GLY A 3 9.82 9.06 -17.01
C GLY A 3 9.69 9.36 -15.52
N PHE A 4 10.79 9.28 -14.79
CA PHE A 4 10.88 9.61 -13.37
C PHE A 4 11.84 10.79 -13.13
N LEU A 5 11.40 11.75 -12.33
CA LEU A 5 12.21 12.85 -11.81
C LEU A 5 12.38 12.70 -10.29
N ALA A 6 13.62 12.54 -9.82
CA ALA A 6 13.89 12.41 -8.39
C ALA A 6 13.75 13.74 -7.64
N VAL A 7 13.22 13.68 -6.42
CA VAL A 7 13.19 14.80 -5.48
C VAL A 7 13.80 14.32 -4.17
N LEU A 8 14.96 14.90 -3.81
CA LEU A 8 15.70 14.55 -2.60
C LEU A 8 15.88 15.76 -1.67
N GLY A 9 15.67 15.53 -0.38
CA GLY A 9 16.10 16.41 0.72
C GLY A 9 17.18 15.69 1.52
N VAL A 10 18.36 16.29 1.62
CA VAL A 10 19.54 15.67 2.24
C VAL A 10 19.96 16.49 3.46
N PRO A 11 19.99 15.89 4.67
CA PRO A 11 20.58 16.53 5.84
C PRO A 11 22.06 16.81 5.62
N THR A 12 22.52 17.97 6.10
CA THR A 12 23.92 18.39 5.96
C THR A 12 24.91 17.51 6.73
N ASP A 13 24.41 16.77 7.72
CA ASP A 13 25.15 15.82 8.56
C ASP A 13 24.98 14.37 8.10
N MET A 14 24.20 14.10 7.05
CA MET A 14 24.05 12.76 6.48
C MET A 14 25.25 12.44 5.57
N PRO A 15 25.93 11.29 5.75
CA PRO A 15 26.96 10.84 4.81
C PRO A 15 26.43 10.76 3.37
N LEU A 16 27.19 11.30 2.42
CA LEU A 16 26.79 11.40 1.02
C LEU A 16 26.49 10.03 0.40
N GLU A 17 27.18 9.00 0.86
CA GLU A 17 27.02 7.61 0.43
C GLU A 17 25.58 7.13 0.62
N ILE A 18 24.88 7.58 1.69
CA ILE A 18 23.48 7.23 1.93
C ILE A 18 22.58 7.79 0.81
N ALA A 19 22.80 9.04 0.40
CA ALA A 19 22.04 9.64 -0.70
C ALA A 19 22.31 8.92 -2.04
N VAL A 20 23.56 8.47 -2.26
CA VAL A 20 23.94 7.67 -3.42
C VAL A 20 23.20 6.33 -3.43
N GLU A 21 23.12 5.62 -2.30
CA GLU A 21 22.40 4.35 -2.21
C GLU A 21 20.88 4.52 -2.39
N ILE A 22 20.29 5.61 -1.89
CA ILE A 22 18.87 5.94 -2.15
C ILE A 22 18.63 6.08 -3.67
N LEU A 23 19.47 6.85 -4.36
CA LEU A 23 19.35 7.04 -5.81
C LEU A 23 19.57 5.73 -6.59
N ARG A 24 20.49 4.88 -6.14
CA ARG A 24 20.69 3.54 -6.73
C ARG A 24 19.45 2.68 -6.58
N GLY A 25 18.86 2.62 -5.39
CA GLY A 25 17.62 1.87 -5.16
C GLY A 25 16.46 2.34 -6.04
N ILE A 26 16.31 3.66 -6.21
CA ILE A 26 15.31 4.24 -7.13
C ILE A 26 15.58 3.79 -8.57
N ARG A 27 16.83 3.92 -9.05
CA ARG A 27 17.21 3.50 -10.39
C ARG A 27 16.93 2.02 -10.62
N ASP A 28 17.36 1.16 -9.70
CA ASP A 28 17.22 -0.29 -9.81
C ASP A 28 15.74 -0.70 -9.88
N TYR A 29 14.88 -0.07 -9.06
CA TYR A 29 13.44 -0.27 -9.14
C TYR A 29 12.85 0.22 -10.47
N LEU A 30 13.28 1.38 -10.99
CA LEU A 30 12.82 1.90 -12.28
C LEU A 30 13.21 0.97 -13.43
N GLU A 31 14.42 0.43 -13.42
CA GLU A 31 14.88 -0.56 -14.41
C GLU A 31 14.02 -1.82 -14.38
N GLU A 32 13.71 -2.35 -13.19
CA GLU A 32 12.81 -3.51 -13.02
C GLU A 32 11.42 -3.28 -13.64
N VAL A 33 10.84 -2.10 -13.42
CA VAL A 33 9.49 -1.79 -13.92
C VAL A 33 9.48 -1.28 -15.37
N GLY A 34 10.64 -1.08 -16.00
CA GLY A 34 10.77 -0.55 -17.36
C GLY A 34 10.51 0.96 -17.47
N GLY A 35 10.74 1.69 -16.38
CA GLY A 35 10.77 3.16 -16.34
C GLY A 35 12.13 3.72 -16.73
N SER A 36 12.25 5.04 -16.79
CA SER A 36 13.52 5.73 -17.05
C SER A 36 13.75 6.82 -16.05
N PHE A 37 14.95 6.86 -15.46
CA PHE A 37 15.40 7.96 -14.62
C PHE A 37 15.84 9.12 -15.52
N VAL A 38 15.09 10.22 -15.55
CA VAL A 38 15.30 11.33 -16.51
C VAL A 38 16.07 12.50 -15.89
N GLY A 39 16.02 12.65 -14.57
CA GLY A 39 16.67 13.75 -13.87
C GLY A 39 16.12 13.91 -12.46
N GLY A 40 16.27 15.09 -11.89
CA GLY A 40 15.74 15.38 -10.57
C GLY A 40 16.32 16.65 -9.95
N HIS A 41 15.93 16.89 -8.71
CA HIS A 41 16.44 17.99 -7.90
C HIS A 41 16.77 17.52 -6.48
N THR A 42 17.86 18.03 -5.93
CA THR A 42 18.34 17.70 -4.59
C THR A 42 18.62 18.99 -3.83
N ILE A 43 18.08 19.09 -2.63
CA ILE A 43 18.28 20.25 -1.74
C ILE A 43 18.81 19.80 -0.40
N PHE A 44 19.42 20.73 0.33
CA PHE A 44 19.64 20.53 1.76
C PHE A 44 18.32 20.65 2.51
N ASN A 45 18.06 19.70 3.41
CA ASN A 45 16.86 19.69 4.25
C ASN A 45 17.21 19.06 5.61
N PRO A 46 16.77 19.61 6.76
CA PRO A 46 17.04 19.00 8.06
C PRO A 46 16.53 17.56 8.18
N TRP A 47 15.51 17.19 7.43
CA TRP A 47 14.95 15.84 7.39
C TRP A 47 15.26 15.17 6.06
N PRO A 48 15.62 13.87 6.07
CA PRO A 48 15.79 13.12 4.83
C PRO A 48 14.44 12.98 4.13
N LEU A 49 14.38 13.43 2.87
CA LEU A 49 13.23 13.27 1.99
C LEU A 49 13.66 12.52 0.74
N SER A 50 12.89 11.51 0.35
CA SER A 50 13.13 10.75 -0.87
C SER A 50 11.81 10.47 -1.57
N GLY A 51 11.70 10.92 -2.82
CA GLY A 51 10.53 10.69 -3.65
C GLY A 51 10.78 11.18 -5.07
N GLY A 52 9.71 11.46 -5.80
CA GLY A 52 9.82 11.98 -7.15
C GLY A 52 8.48 12.14 -7.83
N GLU A 53 8.56 12.44 -9.11
CA GLU A 53 7.43 12.60 -10.02
C GLU A 53 7.53 11.55 -11.13
N VAL A 54 6.38 11.00 -11.53
CA VAL A 54 6.28 10.00 -12.60
C VAL A 54 5.33 10.54 -13.68
N THR A 55 5.84 10.72 -14.89
CA THR A 55 5.03 11.07 -16.06
C THR A 55 4.93 9.87 -17.00
N ALA A 56 3.72 9.58 -17.47
CA ALA A 56 3.46 8.63 -18.55
C ALA A 56 2.29 9.11 -19.43
N VAL A 57 2.24 8.60 -20.67
CA VAL A 57 1.11 8.81 -21.59
C VAL A 57 0.46 7.46 -21.87
N ALA A 58 -0.86 7.39 -21.73
CA ALA A 58 -1.66 6.19 -21.96
C ALA A 58 -2.89 6.51 -22.80
N HIS A 59 -3.39 5.50 -23.51
CA HIS A 59 -4.71 5.61 -24.14
C HIS A 59 -5.80 5.66 -23.06
N PRO A 60 -6.89 6.44 -23.22
CA PRO A 60 -7.95 6.53 -22.21
C PRO A 60 -8.50 5.17 -21.75
N ASP A 61 -8.62 4.21 -22.66
CA ASP A 61 -9.09 2.84 -22.35
C ASP A 61 -8.12 2.01 -21.49
N GLN A 62 -6.90 2.51 -21.25
CA GLN A 62 -5.90 1.89 -20.38
C GLN A 62 -5.84 2.55 -19.01
N ILE A 63 -6.67 3.56 -18.75
CA ILE A 63 -6.72 4.27 -17.47
C ILE A 63 -7.85 3.67 -16.63
N VAL A 64 -7.48 3.09 -15.50
CA VAL A 64 -8.45 2.73 -14.45
C VAL A 64 -8.55 3.94 -13.52
N TYR A 65 -9.75 4.50 -13.41
CA TYR A 65 -9.99 5.65 -12.55
C TYR A 65 -10.31 5.23 -11.11
N GLN A 66 -10.13 6.14 -10.16
CA GLN A 66 -10.62 6.00 -8.78
C GLN A 66 -12.13 6.24 -8.63
N ARG A 67 -12.89 6.10 -9.71
CA ARG A 67 -14.34 6.33 -9.77
C ARG A 67 -15.00 5.36 -10.72
N GLY A 68 -16.28 5.08 -10.50
CA GLY A 68 -17.10 4.24 -11.37
C GLY A 68 -17.46 2.89 -10.75
N ALA A 69 -17.10 2.67 -9.48
CA ALA A 69 -17.58 1.52 -8.70
C ALA A 69 -19.11 1.50 -8.68
N LYS A 70 -19.69 0.31 -8.71
CA LYS A 70 -21.14 0.08 -8.82
C LYS A 70 -21.60 -0.76 -7.65
N VAL A 71 -22.87 -0.59 -7.26
CA VAL A 71 -23.51 -1.45 -6.25
C VAL A 71 -23.34 -2.92 -6.66
N GLY A 72 -22.85 -3.74 -5.73
CA GLY A 72 -22.54 -5.16 -5.94
C GLY A 72 -21.14 -5.46 -6.48
N ASP A 73 -20.33 -4.44 -6.77
CA ASP A 73 -18.90 -4.66 -7.00
C ASP A 73 -18.22 -5.21 -5.76
N VAL A 74 -17.28 -6.12 -5.97
CA VAL A 74 -16.44 -6.70 -4.92
C VAL A 74 -15.16 -5.88 -4.82
N PHE A 75 -14.66 -5.69 -3.61
CA PHE A 75 -13.37 -5.05 -3.35
C PHE A 75 -12.28 -6.09 -3.11
N VAL A 76 -11.17 -5.94 -3.82
CA VAL A 76 -9.98 -6.78 -3.73
C VAL A 76 -8.78 -5.93 -3.37
N LEU A 77 -7.99 -6.35 -2.37
CA LEU A 77 -6.76 -5.69 -1.95
C LEU A 77 -5.54 -6.58 -2.25
N THR A 78 -4.49 -6.02 -2.86
CA THR A 78 -3.35 -6.81 -3.39
C THR A 78 -2.11 -6.89 -2.50
N LYS A 79 -2.11 -6.24 -1.34
CA LYS A 79 -1.07 -6.40 -0.31
C LYS A 79 -1.73 -6.33 1.07
N PRO A 80 -1.20 -7.05 2.07
CA PRO A 80 -1.66 -6.88 3.44
C PRO A 80 -1.28 -5.50 3.99
N LEU A 81 -2.04 -5.06 4.99
CA LEU A 81 -1.79 -3.86 5.77
C LEU A 81 -0.77 -4.11 6.90
N GLY A 82 -0.29 -3.04 7.51
CA GLY A 82 0.55 -3.08 8.71
C GLY A 82 1.96 -2.49 8.53
N THR A 83 2.22 -1.73 7.47
CA THR A 83 3.56 -1.17 7.25
C THR A 83 3.92 -0.12 8.31
N GLN A 84 2.97 0.70 8.77
CA GLN A 84 3.21 1.66 9.85
C GLN A 84 3.60 0.98 11.18
N PRO A 85 2.84 0.00 11.71
CA PRO A 85 3.27 -0.77 12.88
C PRO A 85 4.65 -1.42 12.70
N ALA A 86 4.92 -2.05 11.55
CA ALA A 86 6.23 -2.65 11.28
C ALA A 86 7.37 -1.62 11.31
N MET A 87 7.17 -0.44 10.72
CA MET A 87 8.18 0.62 10.75
C MET A 87 8.31 1.27 12.13
N ALA A 88 7.27 1.24 12.95
CA ALA A 88 7.38 1.60 14.37
C ALA A 88 8.32 0.62 15.10
N VAL A 89 8.14 -0.69 14.90
CA VAL A 89 9.06 -1.72 15.42
C VAL A 89 10.50 -1.44 15.00
N TYR A 90 10.74 -1.17 13.71
CA TYR A 90 12.09 -0.91 13.20
C TYR A 90 12.80 0.25 13.91
N ARG A 91 12.05 1.30 14.28
CA ARG A 91 12.59 2.46 14.99
C ARG A 91 12.83 2.16 16.47
N THR A 92 11.84 1.57 17.14
CA THR A 92 11.89 1.37 18.60
C THR A 92 12.80 0.24 19.02
N ILE A 93 12.94 -0.85 18.23
CA ILE A 93 13.76 -1.99 18.63
C ILE A 93 15.27 -1.71 18.64
N LYS A 94 15.68 -0.59 18.02
CA LYS A 94 17.08 -0.10 17.99
C LYS A 94 17.40 0.86 19.13
N ASP A 95 16.38 1.36 19.81
CA ASP A 95 16.50 2.34 20.86
C ASP A 95 16.40 1.64 22.24
N PRO A 96 17.46 1.66 23.07
CA PRO A 96 17.46 1.02 24.37
C PRO A 96 16.31 1.44 25.28
N ASP A 97 15.85 2.69 25.18
CA ASP A 97 14.83 3.25 26.06
C ASP A 97 13.42 2.83 25.65
N THR A 98 13.22 2.47 24.38
CA THR A 98 11.89 2.15 23.83
C THR A 98 11.72 0.71 23.38
N CYS A 99 12.81 -0.07 23.29
CA CYS A 99 12.77 -1.45 22.82
C CYS A 99 11.92 -2.38 23.71
N GLU A 100 11.90 -2.16 25.03
CA GLU A 100 11.12 -2.98 25.97
C GLU A 100 9.62 -2.91 25.68
N MET A 101 9.11 -1.79 25.16
CA MET A 101 7.69 -1.66 24.80
C MET A 101 7.28 -2.66 23.73
N VAL A 102 8.06 -2.77 22.64
CA VAL A 102 7.77 -3.75 21.58
C VAL A 102 8.04 -5.17 22.08
N LEU A 103 9.09 -5.38 22.87
CA LEU A 103 9.43 -6.69 23.42
C LEU A 103 8.41 -7.20 24.46
N SER A 104 7.53 -6.33 24.96
CA SER A 104 6.41 -6.72 25.82
C SER A 104 5.29 -7.45 25.06
N VAL A 105 5.20 -7.25 23.75
CA VAL A 105 4.15 -7.85 22.90
C VAL A 105 4.70 -8.81 21.84
N LEU A 106 5.97 -8.66 21.43
CA LEU A 106 6.64 -9.51 20.44
C LEU A 106 7.99 -10.03 20.94
N SER A 107 8.38 -11.24 20.53
CA SER A 107 9.78 -11.63 20.61
C SER A 107 10.64 -10.85 19.62
N ARG A 108 11.95 -10.75 19.88
CA ARG A 108 12.90 -10.08 18.97
C ARG A 108 12.84 -10.68 17.56
N ARG A 109 12.69 -11.99 17.44
CA ARG A 109 12.58 -12.69 16.15
C ARG A 109 11.30 -12.28 15.40
N GLU A 110 10.16 -12.24 16.08
CA GLU A 110 8.89 -11.82 15.48
C GLU A 110 8.92 -10.36 15.02
N ALA A 111 9.58 -9.50 15.79
CA ALA A 111 9.80 -8.10 15.42
C ALA A 111 10.65 -7.96 14.15
N GLU A 112 11.75 -8.72 14.05
CA GLU A 112 12.62 -8.74 12.86
C GLU A 112 11.88 -9.28 11.62
N GLU A 113 11.15 -10.40 11.76
CA GLU A 113 10.35 -11.00 10.68
C GLU A 113 9.26 -10.04 10.16
N LEU A 114 8.58 -9.30 11.06
CA LEU A 114 7.58 -8.29 10.69
C LEU A 114 8.19 -7.15 9.88
N VAL A 115 9.36 -6.63 10.30
CA VAL A 115 10.07 -5.57 9.60
C VAL A 115 10.52 -6.01 8.22
N GLU A 116 11.13 -7.19 8.11
CA GLU A 116 11.61 -7.74 6.82
C GLU A 116 10.44 -7.90 5.84
N LYS A 117 9.32 -8.44 6.31
CA LYS A 117 8.12 -8.63 5.52
C LYS A 117 7.53 -7.32 5.03
N ALA A 118 7.45 -6.31 5.90
CA ALA A 118 6.98 -4.98 5.52
C ALA A 118 7.87 -4.35 4.45
N ILE A 119 9.21 -4.39 4.62
CA ILE A 119 10.15 -3.89 3.61
C ILE A 119 9.95 -4.60 2.28
N LYS A 120 9.80 -5.93 2.29
CA LYS A 120 9.53 -6.72 1.08
C LYS A 120 8.25 -6.27 0.39
N PHE A 121 7.14 -6.09 1.11
CA PHE A 121 5.90 -5.59 0.50
C PHE A 121 6.02 -4.16 -0.03
N MET A 122 6.65 -3.24 0.71
CA MET A 122 6.82 -1.84 0.29
C MET A 122 7.70 -1.71 -0.96
N THR A 123 8.66 -2.61 -1.14
CA THR A 123 9.58 -2.63 -2.30
C THR A 123 9.07 -3.46 -3.47
N THR A 124 8.02 -4.27 -3.29
CA THR A 124 7.39 -5.06 -4.37
C THR A 124 6.54 -4.17 -5.27
N SER A 125 6.78 -4.21 -6.59
CA SER A 125 6.04 -3.41 -7.57
C SER A 125 4.55 -3.78 -7.67
N ASN A 126 3.70 -2.77 -7.84
CA ASN A 126 2.30 -2.95 -8.22
C ASN A 126 2.09 -3.08 -9.75
N LYS A 127 3.17 -3.08 -10.56
CA LYS A 127 3.09 -3.23 -12.02
C LYS A 127 2.30 -4.49 -12.47
N PRO A 128 2.51 -5.69 -11.90
CA PRO A 128 1.75 -6.87 -12.32
C PRO A 128 0.25 -6.75 -12.00
N VAL A 129 -0.11 -5.98 -10.97
CA VAL A 129 -1.52 -5.67 -10.66
C VAL A 129 -2.12 -4.77 -11.74
N ALA A 130 -1.39 -3.71 -12.14
CA ALA A 130 -1.83 -2.83 -13.22
C ALA A 130 -2.04 -3.59 -14.53
N GLU A 131 -1.14 -4.51 -14.88
CA GLU A 131 -1.28 -5.38 -16.05
C GLU A 131 -2.53 -6.28 -15.96
N ALA A 132 -2.77 -6.91 -14.81
CA ALA A 132 -3.97 -7.72 -14.59
C ALA A 132 -5.26 -6.89 -14.67
N MET A 133 -5.24 -5.63 -14.20
CA MET A 133 -6.40 -4.74 -14.32
C MET A 133 -6.75 -4.40 -15.77
N LEU A 134 -5.77 -4.34 -16.68
CA LEU A 134 -6.03 -4.09 -18.10
C LEU A 134 -6.78 -5.25 -18.78
N GLU A 135 -6.62 -6.48 -18.28
CA GLU A 135 -7.31 -7.67 -18.79
C GLU A 135 -8.78 -7.68 -18.34
N VAL A 136 -9.03 -7.42 -17.06
CA VAL A 136 -10.37 -7.59 -16.47
C VAL A 136 -11.22 -6.32 -16.50
N LYS A 137 -10.58 -5.15 -16.68
CA LYS A 137 -11.17 -3.81 -16.73
C LYS A 137 -12.08 -3.55 -15.51
N PRO A 138 -11.52 -3.40 -14.31
CA PRO A 138 -12.29 -3.12 -13.11
C PRO A 138 -13.02 -1.78 -13.23
N ASN A 139 -14.05 -1.59 -12.40
CA ASN A 139 -14.85 -0.37 -12.40
C ASN A 139 -14.14 0.80 -11.72
N ALA A 140 -13.33 0.53 -10.69
CA ALA A 140 -12.47 1.53 -10.05
C ALA A 140 -11.24 0.89 -9.39
N ALA A 141 -10.18 1.67 -9.20
CA ALA A 141 -9.05 1.29 -8.36
C ALA A 141 -8.34 2.50 -7.74
N THR A 142 -7.67 2.27 -6.61
CA THR A 142 -6.78 3.23 -5.94
C THR A 142 -5.67 2.48 -5.22
N ASP A 143 -4.53 3.11 -4.98
CA ASP A 143 -3.51 2.57 -4.07
C ASP A 143 -3.88 2.85 -2.60
N VAL A 144 -3.46 1.99 -1.68
CA VAL A 144 -3.59 2.22 -0.24
C VAL A 144 -2.27 2.72 0.31
N THR A 145 -2.23 3.99 0.71
CA THR A 145 -1.04 4.64 1.28
C THR A 145 -1.39 5.40 2.57
N GLY A 146 -1.01 6.68 2.69
CA GLY A 146 -0.92 7.37 3.97
C GLY A 146 -2.26 7.60 4.70
N PHE A 147 -3.39 7.45 4.00
CA PHE A 147 -4.72 7.59 4.60
C PHE A 147 -5.32 6.27 5.12
N GLY A 148 -4.58 5.16 5.00
CA GLY A 148 -5.06 3.84 5.37
C GLY A 148 -6.16 3.31 4.45
N LEU A 149 -6.55 2.05 4.65
CA LEU A 149 -7.55 1.39 3.82
C LEU A 149 -8.87 2.16 3.76
N VAL A 150 -9.36 2.64 4.90
CA VAL A 150 -10.65 3.34 4.99
C VAL A 150 -10.59 4.66 4.21
N GLY A 151 -9.57 5.50 4.42
CA GLY A 151 -9.47 6.79 3.74
C GLY A 151 -9.37 6.65 2.22
N HIS A 152 -8.66 5.64 1.72
CA HIS A 152 -8.59 5.36 0.29
C HIS A 152 -9.89 4.74 -0.27
N ALA A 153 -10.56 3.88 0.49
CA ALA A 153 -11.89 3.36 0.12
C ALA A 153 -12.96 4.48 0.08
N GLU A 154 -12.88 5.47 0.98
CA GLU A 154 -13.78 6.63 1.01
C GLU A 154 -13.70 7.47 -0.27
N ASN A 155 -12.49 7.60 -0.84
CA ASN A 155 -12.32 8.28 -2.13
C ASN A 155 -13.08 7.55 -3.24
N ILE A 156 -12.96 6.22 -3.35
CA ILE A 156 -13.73 5.43 -4.34
C ILE A 156 -15.23 5.56 -4.08
N ALA A 157 -15.64 5.41 -2.82
CA ALA A 157 -17.04 5.48 -2.40
C ALA A 157 -17.68 6.80 -2.82
N ARG A 158 -17.06 7.93 -2.44
CA ARG A 158 -17.54 9.29 -2.72
C ARG A 158 -17.57 9.59 -4.22
N GLU A 159 -16.49 9.29 -4.94
CA GLU A 159 -16.40 9.57 -6.37
C GLU A 159 -17.32 8.67 -7.22
N SER A 160 -17.78 7.54 -6.67
CA SER A 160 -18.66 6.60 -7.37
C SER A 160 -20.12 6.66 -6.90
N GLY A 161 -20.42 7.37 -5.81
CA GLY A 161 -21.78 7.44 -5.24
C GLY A 161 -22.27 6.09 -4.71
N VAL A 162 -21.38 5.30 -4.11
CA VAL A 162 -21.68 4.02 -3.46
C VAL A 162 -21.16 4.03 -2.03
N ASP A 163 -21.72 3.20 -1.16
CA ASP A 163 -21.10 2.91 0.13
C ASP A 163 -20.21 1.68 -0.02
N VAL A 164 -19.17 1.54 0.83
CA VAL A 164 -18.27 0.38 0.85
C VAL A 164 -18.35 -0.28 2.21
N GLU A 165 -18.70 -1.55 2.23
CA GLU A 165 -18.69 -2.38 3.44
C GLU A 165 -17.44 -3.27 3.43
N ILE A 166 -16.53 -3.03 4.37
CA ILE A 166 -15.33 -3.84 4.58
C ILE A 166 -15.67 -4.98 5.54
N GLN A 167 -15.49 -6.19 5.07
CA GLN A 167 -15.83 -7.46 5.72
C GLN A 167 -14.60 -8.23 6.18
N ALA A 168 -13.44 -8.01 5.53
CA ALA A 168 -12.17 -8.59 5.93
C ALA A 168 -11.02 -7.61 5.71
N ILE A 169 -9.95 -7.72 6.50
CA ILE A 169 -8.74 -6.91 6.36
C ILE A 169 -7.52 -7.84 6.42
N PRO A 170 -6.74 -7.99 5.33
CA PRO A 170 -5.50 -8.72 5.38
C PRO A 170 -4.44 -7.91 6.12
N VAL A 171 -3.84 -8.49 7.15
CA VAL A 171 -2.83 -7.84 8.00
C VAL A 171 -1.59 -8.70 8.06
N MET A 172 -0.41 -8.08 8.05
CA MET A 172 0.82 -8.82 8.32
C MET A 172 0.75 -9.42 9.73
N LYS A 173 1.10 -10.70 9.85
CA LYS A 173 1.20 -11.38 11.15
C LYS A 173 1.94 -10.51 12.17
N ASN A 174 1.44 -10.46 13.40
CA ASN A 174 1.96 -9.68 14.53
C ASN A 174 1.79 -8.14 14.43
N ALA A 175 1.34 -7.59 13.29
CA ALA A 175 1.19 -6.14 13.14
C ALA A 175 0.06 -5.55 14.00
N VAL A 176 -0.99 -6.33 14.29
CA VAL A 176 -2.14 -5.89 15.11
C VAL A 176 -1.73 -5.62 16.56
N GLN A 177 -0.92 -6.50 17.16
CA GLN A 177 -0.42 -6.31 18.53
C GLN A 177 0.37 -5.01 18.68
N VAL A 178 1.16 -4.67 17.67
CA VAL A 178 1.92 -3.41 17.61
C VAL A 178 0.99 -2.22 17.34
N SER A 179 -0.01 -2.39 16.48
CA SER A 179 -1.05 -1.38 16.24
C SER A 179 -1.77 -1.01 17.54
N GLU A 180 -2.16 -1.98 18.36
CA GLU A 180 -2.82 -1.76 19.64
C GLU A 180 -1.90 -1.00 20.61
N LEU A 181 -0.64 -1.42 20.72
CA LEU A 181 0.37 -0.77 21.58
C LEU A 181 0.53 0.73 21.27
N PHE A 182 0.53 1.11 19.98
CA PHE A 182 0.72 2.49 19.55
C PHE A 182 -0.58 3.19 19.12
N SER A 183 -1.73 2.53 19.27
CA SER A 183 -3.06 3.03 18.89
C SER A 183 -3.16 3.47 17.41
N TYR A 184 -2.62 2.67 16.48
CA TYR A 184 -2.65 3.00 15.04
C TYR A 184 -3.97 2.66 14.34
N GLY A 185 -4.83 1.81 14.91
CA GLY A 185 -6.13 1.46 14.32
C GLY A 185 -6.04 0.59 13.06
N LEU A 186 -5.00 -0.24 12.93
CA LEU A 186 -4.83 -1.20 11.83
C LEU A 186 -6.05 -2.12 11.67
N GLU A 187 -6.59 -2.60 12.78
CA GLU A 187 -7.77 -3.47 12.85
C GLU A 187 -9.06 -2.77 12.39
N ARG A 188 -9.03 -1.45 12.28
CA ARG A 188 -10.11 -0.61 11.72
C ARG A 188 -9.77 -0.08 10.33
N GLY A 189 -8.62 -0.46 9.75
CA GLY A 189 -8.17 0.02 8.45
C GLY A 189 -7.76 1.50 8.42
N GLU A 190 -7.45 2.09 9.58
CA GLU A 190 -7.08 3.50 9.74
C GLU A 190 -5.57 3.74 9.70
N ALA A 191 -4.78 2.69 9.99
CA ALA A 191 -3.32 2.78 10.00
C ALA A 191 -2.79 3.21 8.63
N ALA A 192 -1.81 4.11 8.65
CA ALA A 192 -1.17 4.61 7.45
C ALA A 192 -0.36 3.50 6.78
N GLU A 193 -0.36 3.48 5.45
CA GLU A 193 0.47 2.59 4.66
C GLU A 193 1.51 3.36 3.84
N THR A 194 2.66 2.75 3.60
CA THR A 194 3.66 3.25 2.66
C THR A 194 3.80 2.24 1.53
N SER A 195 3.65 2.64 0.27
CA SER A 195 3.77 1.73 -0.89
C SER A 195 2.91 0.45 -0.76
N GLY A 196 1.66 0.63 -0.30
CA GLY A 196 0.73 -0.47 -0.07
C GLY A 196 0.20 -1.10 -1.37
N GLY A 197 -0.83 -1.92 -1.22
CA GLY A 197 -1.47 -2.62 -2.33
C GLY A 197 -2.39 -1.70 -3.14
N ILE A 198 -2.94 -2.25 -4.22
CA ILE A 198 -4.02 -1.64 -4.96
C ILE A 198 -5.34 -2.19 -4.43
N LEU A 199 -6.26 -1.29 -4.11
CA LEU A 199 -7.65 -1.58 -3.82
C LEU A 199 -8.46 -1.49 -5.12
N VAL A 200 -9.06 -2.59 -5.54
CA VAL A 200 -9.75 -2.72 -6.83
C VAL A 200 -11.22 -3.04 -6.60
N ALA A 201 -12.12 -2.28 -7.21
CA ALA A 201 -13.56 -2.54 -7.25
C ALA A 201 -13.94 -3.11 -8.61
N LEU A 202 -14.49 -4.33 -8.64
CA LEU A 202 -14.86 -5.01 -9.89
C LEU A 202 -16.15 -5.85 -9.76
N PRO A 203 -16.87 -6.09 -10.87
CA PRO A 203 -18.07 -6.90 -10.85
C PRO A 203 -17.79 -8.31 -10.32
N ARG A 204 -18.66 -8.83 -9.46
CA ARG A 204 -18.51 -10.17 -8.85
C ARG A 204 -18.18 -11.28 -9.87
N LYS A 205 -18.77 -11.25 -11.06
CA LYS A 205 -18.53 -12.21 -12.16
C LYS A 205 -17.10 -12.18 -12.76
N ARG A 206 -16.29 -11.16 -12.43
CA ARG A 206 -14.91 -10.98 -12.91
C ARG A 206 -13.88 -11.23 -11.82
N VAL A 207 -14.31 -11.43 -10.57
CA VAL A 207 -13.41 -11.61 -9.43
C VAL A 207 -12.51 -12.84 -9.64
N ASP A 208 -13.06 -13.98 -10.03
CA ASP A 208 -12.27 -15.21 -10.21
C ASP A 208 -11.19 -15.03 -11.29
N GLU A 209 -11.55 -14.42 -12.43
CA GLU A 209 -10.59 -14.11 -13.49
C GLU A 209 -9.48 -13.17 -12.99
N PHE A 210 -9.83 -12.12 -12.24
CA PHE A 210 -8.83 -11.19 -11.72
C PHE A 210 -7.90 -11.88 -10.71
N MET A 211 -8.45 -12.71 -9.83
CA MET A 211 -7.68 -13.47 -8.86
C MET A 211 -6.74 -14.47 -9.55
N ASP A 212 -7.18 -15.13 -10.63
CA ASP A 212 -6.34 -15.99 -11.46
C ASP A 212 -5.23 -15.21 -12.18
N ALA A 213 -5.57 -14.05 -12.75
CA ALA A 213 -4.62 -13.17 -13.40
C ALA A 213 -3.52 -12.69 -12.43
N LEU A 214 -3.88 -12.37 -11.18
CA LEU A 214 -2.93 -12.03 -10.13
C LEU A 214 -2.08 -13.22 -9.68
N ARG A 215 -2.70 -14.39 -9.44
CA ARG A 215 -1.98 -15.61 -9.05
C ARG A 215 -0.94 -16.03 -10.09
N SER A 216 -1.29 -15.99 -11.37
CA SER A 216 -0.35 -16.32 -12.47
C SER A 216 0.88 -15.40 -12.53
N ARG A 217 0.79 -14.22 -11.90
CA ARG A 217 1.86 -13.21 -11.79
C ARG A 217 2.55 -13.21 -10.42
N GLY A 218 2.24 -14.18 -9.56
CA GLY A 218 2.81 -14.27 -8.22
C GLY A 218 2.30 -13.19 -7.26
N VAL A 219 1.17 -12.55 -7.56
CA VAL A 219 0.57 -11.54 -6.68
C VAL A 219 -0.47 -12.17 -5.76
N THR A 220 -0.32 -11.93 -4.46
CA THR A 220 -1.34 -12.25 -3.46
C THR A 220 -2.46 -11.23 -3.49
N ALA A 221 -3.70 -11.64 -3.26
CA ALA A 221 -4.83 -10.73 -3.13
C ALA A 221 -5.91 -11.30 -2.23
N TYR A 222 -6.74 -10.40 -1.71
CA TYR A 222 -7.74 -10.71 -0.70
C TYR A 222 -9.04 -10.02 -1.08
N ILE A 223 -10.16 -10.75 -1.06
CA ILE A 223 -11.48 -10.13 -1.15
C ILE A 223 -11.78 -9.54 0.22
N ILE A 224 -12.03 -8.23 0.27
CA ILE A 224 -12.14 -7.51 1.54
C ILE A 224 -13.53 -6.96 1.82
N GLY A 225 -14.43 -6.93 0.83
CA GLY A 225 -15.73 -6.30 0.99
C GLY A 225 -16.49 -6.09 -0.32
N GLU A 226 -17.53 -5.28 -0.27
CA GLU A 226 -18.36 -4.98 -1.43
C GLU A 226 -19.01 -3.58 -1.40
N ALA A 227 -19.35 -3.07 -2.58
CA ALA A 227 -20.10 -1.84 -2.75
C ALA A 227 -21.59 -2.05 -2.47
N LYS A 228 -22.17 -1.15 -1.70
CA LYS A 228 -23.59 -1.07 -1.34
C LYS A 228 -24.22 0.18 -1.93
N GLN A 229 -25.55 0.19 -2.00
CA GLN A 229 -26.31 1.39 -2.31
C GLN A 229 -26.01 2.46 -1.25
N GLY A 230 -25.61 3.66 -1.67
CA GLY A 230 -25.11 4.64 -0.73
C GLY A 230 -24.75 5.98 -1.35
N ASN A 231 -24.01 6.79 -0.61
CA ASN A 231 -23.59 8.13 -1.03
C ASN A 231 -22.15 8.49 -0.65
N GLY A 232 -21.30 7.48 -0.42
CA GLY A 232 -19.87 7.65 -0.27
C GLY A 232 -19.32 7.32 1.11
N LYS A 233 -20.03 6.50 1.91
CA LYS A 233 -19.58 6.09 3.24
C LYS A 233 -18.80 4.78 3.16
N VAL A 234 -17.80 4.65 4.02
CA VAL A 234 -17.13 3.38 4.29
C VAL A 234 -17.53 2.89 5.67
N THR A 235 -17.78 1.60 5.80
CA THR A 235 -18.06 0.96 7.08
C THR A 235 -17.23 -0.30 7.20
N VAL A 236 -16.42 -0.38 8.25
CA VAL A 236 -15.78 -1.62 8.67
C VAL A 236 -16.75 -2.36 9.56
N LYS A 237 -17.07 -3.61 9.23
CA LYS A 237 -18.00 -4.40 10.02
C LYS A 237 -17.47 -4.61 11.46
N PRO A 238 -18.33 -4.61 12.49
CA PRO A 238 -17.90 -4.90 13.87
C PRO A 238 -17.26 -6.28 14.03
N ASP A 239 -17.66 -7.24 13.20
CA ASP A 239 -17.15 -8.62 13.10
C ASP A 239 -16.20 -8.79 11.91
N VAL A 240 -15.45 -7.74 11.53
CA VAL A 240 -14.48 -7.79 10.43
C VAL A 240 -13.47 -8.93 10.66
N GLU A 241 -13.26 -9.73 9.62
CA GLU A 241 -12.26 -10.80 9.67
C GLU A 241 -10.86 -10.23 9.47
N LEU A 242 -9.96 -10.45 10.43
CA LEU A 242 -8.53 -10.14 10.25
C LEU A 242 -7.84 -11.35 9.65
N ILE A 243 -7.44 -11.24 8.37
CA ILE A 243 -6.74 -12.31 7.67
C ILE A 243 -5.24 -12.11 7.93
N GLU A 244 -4.69 -12.86 8.89
CA GLU A 244 -3.25 -12.84 9.14
C GLU A 244 -2.48 -13.53 8.02
N VAL A 245 -1.46 -12.85 7.50
CA VAL A 245 -0.61 -13.36 6.40
C VAL A 245 0.84 -13.38 6.76
#